data_AF-A0A811KTQ3-F1
#
_entry.id   AF-A0A811KTQ3-F1
#
_cell.length_a   1.000
_cell.length_b   1.000
_cell.length_c   1.000
_cell.angle_alpha   90.00
_cell.angle_beta   90.00
_cell.angle_gamma   90.00
#
_symmetry.space_group_name_H-M   'P 1'
#
loop_
_entity.id
_entity.type
_entity.pdbx_description
1 polymer ?
#
loop_
_entity_poly.entity_id
_entity_poly.type
_entity_poly.pdbx_seq_one_letter_code
_entity_poly.pdbx_strand_id
1 'polypeptide(L)'
;MEKLNPRLSEFLRIDSNNDNQLTFSEFILSDRPFIESQSRYFHELDLNNDGRITRGEFENYFRKHDEEERQQRIQTDQFLKNLLGHSYTYGLW
;
A
#
# COMPACT_ATOMS: atom_id res chain seq x y z
N MET A 1 -13.73 -14.98 15.20
CA MET A 1 -13.05 -14.27 14.10
C MET A 1 -13.39 -15.02 12.83
N GLU A 2 -14.52 -14.66 12.23
CA GLU A 2 -15.05 -15.27 11.03
C GLU A 2 -14.09 -14.97 9.89
N LYS A 3 -13.54 -16.02 9.27
CA LYS A 3 -12.60 -15.90 8.15
C LYS A 3 -13.28 -15.03 7.10
N LEU A 4 -12.72 -13.85 6.84
CA LEU A 4 -13.13 -12.97 5.75
C LEU A 4 -13.26 -13.84 4.50
N ASN A 5 -14.50 -14.15 4.13
CA ASN A 5 -14.76 -14.94 2.95
C ASN A 5 -14.26 -14.07 1.80
N PRO A 6 -13.20 -14.45 1.06
CA PRO A 6 -12.55 -13.53 0.10
C PRO A 6 -13.53 -13.04 -0.98
N ARG A 7 -14.58 -13.83 -1.22
CA ARG A 7 -15.70 -13.48 -2.10
C ARG A 7 -16.63 -12.41 -1.52
N LEU A 8 -16.73 -12.28 -0.20
CA LEU A 8 -17.53 -11.25 0.46
C LEU A 8 -16.84 -9.88 0.36
N SER A 9 -15.52 -9.82 0.55
CA SER A 9 -14.77 -8.57 0.34
C SER A 9 -14.81 -8.09 -1.10
N GLU A 10 -14.83 -9.03 -2.06
CA GLU A 10 -14.98 -8.70 -3.47
C GLU A 10 -16.38 -8.18 -3.78
N PHE A 11 -17.41 -8.86 -3.28
CA PHE A 11 -18.80 -8.42 -3.41
C PHE A 11 -19.01 -6.99 -2.89
N LEU A 12 -18.54 -6.70 -1.67
CA LEU A 12 -18.65 -5.37 -1.05
C LEU A 12 -17.86 -4.28 -1.80
N ARG A 13 -16.80 -4.66 -2.53
CA ARG A 13 -16.04 -3.72 -3.37
C ARG A 13 -16.80 -3.33 -4.64
N ILE A 14 -17.57 -4.27 -5.19
CA ILE A 14 -18.28 -4.11 -6.46
C ILE A 14 -19.63 -3.41 -6.23
N ASP A 15 -20.30 -3.76 -5.14
CA ASP A 15 -21.57 -3.17 -4.69
C ASP A 15 -21.36 -1.71 -4.23
N SER A 16 -21.33 -0.81 -5.21
CA SER A 16 -21.01 0.59 -5.01
C SER A 16 -22.12 1.35 -4.28
N ASN A 17 -23.36 0.90 -4.42
CA ASN A 17 -24.52 1.51 -3.78
C ASN A 17 -24.91 0.83 -2.43
N ASN A 18 -24.23 -0.26 -2.06
CA ASN A 18 -24.44 -1.06 -0.85
C ASN A 18 -25.87 -1.62 -0.72
N ASP A 19 -26.52 -1.94 -1.83
CA ASP A 19 -27.88 -2.48 -1.84
C ASP A 19 -27.92 -4.03 -1.76
N ASN A 20 -26.76 -4.66 -1.59
CA ASN A 20 -26.56 -6.11 -1.60
C ASN A 20 -27.01 -6.79 -2.90
N GLN A 21 -27.03 -6.06 -4.01
CA GLN A 21 -27.23 -6.59 -5.35
C GLN A 21 -26.09 -6.10 -6.25
N LEU A 22 -25.76 -6.91 -7.26
CA LEU A 22 -24.78 -6.53 -8.26
C LEU A 22 -25.49 -6.32 -9.58
N THR A 23 -25.60 -5.07 -10.01
CA THR A 23 -26.03 -4.78 -11.37
C THR A 23 -24.89 -5.06 -12.36
N PHE A 24 -25.24 -5.31 -13.63
CA PHE A 24 -24.24 -5.48 -14.68
C PHE A 24 -23.31 -4.25 -14.81
N SER A 25 -23.86 -3.06 -14.59
CA SER A 25 -23.08 -1.81 -14.57
C SER A 25 -22.06 -1.79 -13.44
N GLU A 26 -22.46 -2.14 -12.22
CA GLU A 26 -21.55 -2.22 -11.06
C GLU A 26 -20.47 -3.27 -11.28
N PHE A 27 -20.82 -4.42 -11.83
CA PHE A 27 -19.86 -5.49 -12.14
C PHE A 27 -18.78 -5.06 -13.16
N ILE A 28 -19.14 -4.28 -14.19
CA ILE A 28 -18.19 -3.82 -15.21
C ILE A 28 -17.41 -2.57 -14.76
N LEU A 29 -18.02 -1.72 -13.93
CA LEU A 29 -17.41 -0.47 -13.47
C LEU A 29 -16.50 -0.68 -12.25
N SER A 30 -16.80 -1.66 -11.39
CA SER A 30 -15.95 -2.03 -10.24
C SER A 30 -14.53 -2.36 -10.66
N ASP A 31 -14.41 -2.91 -11.86
CA ASP A 31 -13.15 -3.38 -12.40
C ASP A 31 -12.21 -2.23 -12.73
N ARG A 32 -12.69 -1.02 -13.04
CA ARG A 32 -11.78 0.06 -13.46
C ARG A 32 -10.81 0.53 -12.38
N PRO A 33 -11.25 1.04 -11.21
CA PRO A 33 -10.32 1.50 -10.19
C PRO A 33 -9.49 0.33 -9.60
N PHE A 34 -10.09 -0.86 -9.51
CA PHE A 34 -9.39 -2.06 -9.09
C PHE A 34 -8.30 -2.46 -10.08
N ILE A 35 -8.60 -2.60 -11.38
CA ILE A 35 -7.63 -2.90 -12.43
C ILE A 35 -6.55 -1.85 -12.49
N GLU A 36 -6.88 -0.56 -12.38
CA GLU A 36 -5.87 0.50 -12.34
C GLU A 36 -4.93 0.34 -11.14
N SER A 37 -5.45 0.03 -9.96
CA SER A 37 -4.61 -0.24 -8.78
C SER A 37 -3.72 -1.47 -8.96
N GLN A 38 -4.26 -2.56 -9.53
CA GLN A 38 -3.51 -3.79 -9.78
C GLN A 38 -2.45 -3.57 -10.87
N SER A 39 -2.78 -2.77 -11.88
CA SER A 39 -1.86 -2.37 -12.93
C SER A 39 -0.70 -1.56 -12.35
N ARG A 40 -0.97 -0.52 -11.53
CA ARG A 40 0.11 0.23 -10.87
C ARG A 40 1.01 -0.67 -10.03
N TYR A 41 0.40 -1.54 -9.22
CA TYR A 41 1.14 -2.50 -8.40
C TYR A 41 2.00 -3.46 -9.24
N PHE A 42 1.49 -3.93 -10.37
CA PHE A 42 2.23 -4.77 -11.29
C PHE A 42 3.46 -4.05 -11.87
N HIS A 43 3.29 -2.80 -12.32
CA HIS A 43 4.40 -1.99 -12.87
C HIS A 43 5.44 -1.61 -11.80
N GLU A 44 5.05 -1.50 -10.53
CA GLU A 44 6.00 -1.28 -9.44
C GLU A 44 6.88 -2.51 -9.17
N LEU A 45 6.33 -3.71 -9.34
CA LEU A 45 7.07 -4.98 -9.20
C LEU A 45 7.92 -5.31 -10.43
N ASP A 46 7.47 -4.93 -11.62
CA ASP A 46 8.16 -5.13 -12.88
C ASP A 46 9.31 -4.13 -13.06
N LEU A 47 10.43 -4.41 -12.39
CA LEU A 47 11.59 -3.53 -12.36
C LEU A 47 12.22 -3.30 -13.74
N ASN A 48 12.11 -4.27 -14.64
CA ASN A 48 12.70 -4.20 -15.99
C ASN A 48 11.69 -3.77 -17.08
N ASN A 49 10.40 -3.63 -16.73
CA ASN A 49 9.30 -3.26 -17.62
C ASN A 49 9.14 -4.20 -18.82
N ASP A 50 9.43 -5.50 -18.65
CA ASP A 50 9.27 -6.50 -19.70
C ASP A 50 7.86 -7.13 -19.74
N GLY A 51 6.99 -6.72 -18.81
CA GLY A 51 5.63 -7.21 -18.67
C GLY A 51 5.54 -8.54 -17.92
N ARG A 52 6.61 -8.98 -17.23
CA ARG A 52 6.67 -10.24 -16.49
C ARG A 52 7.41 -10.03 -15.17
N ILE A 53 6.71 -10.28 -14.06
CA ILE A 53 7.36 -10.29 -12.75
C ILE A 53 8.06 -11.64 -12.55
N THR A 54 9.38 -11.62 -12.55
CA THR A 54 10.18 -12.78 -12.16
C THR A 54 10.27 -12.91 -10.65
N ARG A 55 10.59 -14.11 -10.15
CA ARG A 55 10.81 -14.33 -8.71
C ARG A 55 11.89 -13.40 -8.14
N GLY A 56 12.95 -13.16 -8.92
CA GLY A 56 14.04 -12.28 -8.52
C GLY A 56 13.61 -10.82 -8.38
N GLU A 57 12.71 -10.34 -9.26
CA GLU A 57 12.15 -8.99 -9.16
C GLU A 57 11.24 -8.84 -7.95
N PHE A 58 10.40 -9.83 -7.70
CA PHE A 58 9.56 -9.87 -6.50
C PHE A 58 10.41 -9.82 -5.22
N GLU A 59 11.38 -10.71 -5.06
CA GLU A 59 12.25 -10.75 -3.88
C GLU A 59 13.09 -9.46 -3.73
N ASN A 60 13.56 -8.89 -4.83
CA ASN A 60 14.31 -7.62 -4.81
C ASN A 60 13.43 -6.43 -4.42
N TYR A 61 12.17 -6.38 -4.86
CA TYR A 61 11.24 -5.33 -4.49
C TYR A 61 11.01 -5.30 -2.97
N PHE A 62 10.65 -6.44 -2.36
CA PHE A 62 10.43 -6.51 -0.91
C PHE A 62 11.70 -6.19 -0.13
N ARG A 63 12.86 -6.71 -0.56
CA ARG A 63 14.13 -6.43 0.12
C ARG A 63 14.49 -4.95 0.09
N LYS A 64 14.26 -4.25 -1.04
CA LYS A 64 14.49 -2.81 -1.13
C LYS A 64 13.52 -2.03 -0.25
N HIS A 65 12.23 -2.38 -0.30
CA HIS A 65 11.20 -1.70 0.48
C HIS A 65 11.46 -1.84 1.99
N ASP A 66 11.80 -3.04 2.46
CA ASP A 66 12.14 -3.29 3.87
C ASP A 66 13.36 -2.48 4.33
N GLU A 67 14.38 -2.37 3.47
CA GLU A 67 15.59 -1.61 3.77
C GLU A 67 15.33 -0.11 3.75
N GLU A 68 14.57 0.40 2.78
CA GLU A 68 14.16 1.80 2.70
C GLU A 68 13.31 2.24 3.89
N GLU A 69 12.31 1.43 4.29
CA GLU A 69 11.51 1.70 5.49
C GLU A 69 12.39 1.74 6.75
N ARG A 70 13.34 0.81 6.88
CA ARG A 70 14.27 0.80 8.00
C ARG A 70 15.12 2.07 8.03
N GLN A 71 15.65 2.52 6.89
CA GLN A 71 16.45 3.75 6.81
C GLN A 71 15.61 5.00 7.10
N GLN A 72 14.40 5.07 6.56
CA GLN A 72 13.48 6.18 6.83
C GLN A 72 13.11 6.26 8.31
N ARG A 73 12.86 5.12 8.98
CA ARG A 73 12.59 5.08 10.42
C ARG A 73 13.79 5.55 11.23
N ILE A 74 15.01 5.10 10.91
CA ILE A 74 16.24 5.53 11.60
C ILE A 74 16.47 7.03 11.40
N GLN A 75 16.32 7.54 10.18
CA GLN A 75 16.49 8.96 9.87
C GLN A 75 15.44 9.82 10.58
N THR A 76 14.18 9.38 10.59
CA THR A 76 13.08 10.08 11.28
C THR A 76 13.32 10.11 12.79
N ASP A 77 13.72 8.98 13.39
CA ASP A 77 14.05 8.92 14.83
C ASP A 77 15.24 9.82 15.18
N GLN A 78 16.27 9.88 14.34
CA GLN A 78 17.41 10.77 14.51
C GLN A 78 17.01 12.24 14.37
N PHE A 79 16.18 12.57 13.39
CA PHE A 79 15.66 13.92 13.19
C PHE A 79 14.82 14.38 14.39
N LEU A 80 13.89 13.54 14.87
CA LEU A 80 13.05 13.83 16.03
C LEU A 80 13.87 13.99 17.32
N LYS A 81 14.89 13.15 17.54
CA LYS A 81 15.81 13.29 18.69
C LYS A 81 16.57 14.62 18.65
N ASN A 82 17.06 15.03 17.49
CA ASN A 82 17.75 16.31 17.35
C ASN A 82 16.81 17.51 17.57
N LEU A 83 15.54 17.41 17.14
CA LEU A 83 14.54 18.46 17.38
C LEU A 83 14.17 18.60 18.86
N LEU A 84 13.91 17.48 19.55
CA LEU A 84 13.51 17.46 20.96
C LEU A 84 14.69 17.73 21.91
N GLY A 85 15.93 17.49 21.47
CA GLY A 85 17.14 17.82 22.23
C GLY A 85 17.42 19.32 22.33
N HIS A 86 16.87 20.15 21.43
CA HIS A 86 17.03 21.62 21.44
C HIS A 86 15.90 22.36 22.18
N SER A 87 14.81 21.69 22.57
CA SER A 87 13.68 22.34 23.24
C SER A 87 13.72 22.31 24.78
N TYR A 88 14.80 21.81 25.39
CA TYR A 88 14.96 21.77 26.86
C TYR A 88 15.94 22.80 27.42
N THR A 89 16.28 23.86 26.67
CA THR A 89 17.17 24.93 27.17
C THR A 89 16.64 26.33 26.96
N TYR A 90 15.33 26.56 27.00
CA TYR A 90 14.79 27.93 27.17
C TYR A 90 13.50 27.87 27.98
N GLY A 91 13.62 27.81 29.30
CA GLY A 91 12.48 27.92 30.19
C GLY A 91 12.89 27.97 31.65
N LEU A 92 12.70 29.15 32.24
CA LEU A 92 12.60 29.48 33.67
C LEU A 92 13.84 30.15 34.31
N TRP A 93 13.91 31.47 34.12
CA TRP A 93 14.26 32.45 35.16
C TRP A 93 13.05 33.37 35.35
#